data_AF-A0A1R1YDD5-F1
#
_entry.id   AF-A0A1R1YDD5-F1
#
_cell.length_a   1.000
_cell.length_b   1.000
_cell.length_c   1.000
_cell.angle_alpha   90.00
_cell.angle_beta   90.00
_cell.angle_gamma   90.00
#
_symmetry.space_group_name_H-M   'P 1'
#
loop_
_entity.id
_entity.type
_entity.pdbx_description
1 polymer ?
#
loop_
_entity_poly.entity_id
_entity_poly.type
_entity_poly.pdbx_seq_one_letter_code
_entity_poly.pdbx_strand_id
1 'polypeptide(L)'
;MVPSGTVHIPINGLSKLCRNMNIEFAEAVTKFEFKKGTSTPVVEGILVLKYDADKVLTKYFETLEETEKIEKLKARNLALKNWKRLYHSMRIKTRLMSEYMP
;
A
#
# COMPACT_ATOMS: atom_id res chain seq x y z
N MET A 1 20.44 -13.33 -11.62
CA MET A 1 21.10 -14.57 -11.15
C MET A 1 20.74 -14.76 -9.68
N VAL A 2 20.42 -15.98 -9.24
CA VAL A 2 20.02 -16.26 -7.85
C VAL A 2 21.14 -17.07 -7.18
N PRO A 3 21.81 -16.54 -6.14
CA PRO A 3 22.82 -17.28 -5.40
C PRO A 3 22.27 -18.57 -4.77
N SER A 4 23.11 -19.59 -4.64
CA SER A 4 22.77 -20.84 -3.96
C SER A 4 22.26 -20.57 -2.54
N GLY A 5 21.15 -21.21 -2.15
CA GLY A 5 20.55 -21.04 -0.82
C GLY A 5 19.64 -19.82 -0.67
N THR A 6 19.51 -18.98 -1.70
CA THR A 6 18.58 -17.84 -1.72
C THR A 6 17.39 -18.10 -2.67
N VAL A 7 16.33 -17.31 -2.49
CA VAL A 7 15.12 -17.28 -3.33
C VAL A 7 14.85 -15.84 -3.72
N HIS A 8 14.52 -15.63 -4.99
CA HIS A 8 14.07 -14.35 -5.50
C HIS A 8 12.55 -14.25 -5.35
N ILE A 9 12.08 -13.22 -4.66
CA ILE A 9 10.66 -12.90 -4.52
C ILE A 9 10.39 -11.62 -5.32
N PRO A 10 9.74 -11.68 -6.49
CA PRO A 10 9.55 -10.55 -7.39
C PRO A 10 8.37 -9.65 -6.98
N ILE A 11 8.34 -9.25 -5.71
CA ILE A 11 7.29 -8.40 -5.15
C ILE A 11 7.93 -7.09 -4.66
N ASN A 12 7.46 -5.98 -5.21
CA ASN A 12 7.98 -4.66 -4.86
C ASN A 12 7.52 -4.24 -3.46
N GLY A 13 8.38 -3.49 -2.76
CA GLY A 13 8.07 -2.97 -1.42
C GLY A 13 8.38 -3.92 -0.25
N LEU A 14 8.80 -5.16 -0.54
CA LEU A 14 9.21 -6.11 0.51
C LEU A 14 10.45 -5.64 1.30
N SER A 15 11.32 -4.81 0.72
CA SER A 15 12.51 -4.28 1.43
C SER A 15 12.15 -3.63 2.76
N LYS A 16 11.02 -2.89 2.83
CA LYS A 16 10.57 -2.25 4.06
C LYS A 16 10.05 -3.28 5.08
N LEU A 17 9.34 -4.29 4.60
CA LEU A 17 8.79 -5.35 5.43
C LEU A 17 9.92 -6.20 6.04
N CYS A 18 10.93 -6.57 5.25
CA CYS A 18 12.10 -7.31 5.74
C CYS A 18 12.93 -6.50 6.75
N ARG A 19 13.09 -5.19 6.55
CA ARG A 19 13.72 -4.30 7.55
C ARG A 19 12.98 -4.30 8.88
N ASN A 20 11.64 -4.27 8.86
CA ASN A 20 10.84 -4.32 10.07
C ASN A 20 10.94 -5.65 10.82
N MET A 21 11.11 -6.75 10.09
CA MET A 21 11.29 -8.10 10.67
C MET A 21 12.73 -8.42 11.03
N ASN A 22 13.68 -7.54 10.72
CA ASN A 22 15.12 -7.75 10.89
C ASN A 22 15.64 -9.02 10.19
N ILE A 23 15.11 -9.31 9.00
CA ILE A 23 15.54 -10.43 8.15
C ILE A 23 16.61 -9.95 7.19
N GLU A 24 17.65 -10.75 6.96
CA GLU A 24 18.68 -10.45 5.97
C GLU A 24 18.12 -10.61 4.55
N PHE A 25 18.29 -9.55 3.74
CA PHE A 25 17.84 -9.54 2.35
C PHE A 25 18.77 -8.71 1.47
N ALA A 26 18.72 -8.95 0.16
CA ALA A 26 19.34 -8.12 -0.85
C ALA A 26 18.30 -7.67 -1.89
N GLU A 27 18.44 -6.45 -2.41
CA GLU A 27 17.55 -5.96 -3.47
C GLU A 27 17.89 -6.65 -4.80
N ALA A 28 16.88 -7.14 -5.51
CA ALA A 28 17.08 -7.88 -6.74
C ALA A 28 17.00 -6.95 -7.95
N VAL A 29 18.16 -6.58 -8.51
CA VAL A 29 18.22 -5.85 -9.79
C VAL A 29 18.12 -6.86 -10.93
N THR A 30 17.01 -6.84 -11.68
CA THR A 30 16.74 -7.81 -12.76
C THR A 30 17.07 -7.28 -14.15
N LYS A 31 16.91 -5.97 -14.36
CA LYS A 31 17.15 -5.32 -15.66
C LYS A 31 17.67 -3.90 -15.50
N PHE A 32 18.18 -3.35 -16.59
CA PHE A 32 18.54 -1.95 -16.70
C PHE A 32 17.63 -1.28 -17.73
N GLU A 33 17.09 -0.12 -17.36
CA GLU A 33 16.34 0.73 -18.27
C GLU A 33 17.26 1.84 -18.79
N PHE A 34 17.36 1.96 -20.11
CA PHE A 34 18.19 2.99 -20.76
C PHE A 34 17.28 4.08 -21.32
N LYS A 35 17.33 5.28 -20.73
CA LYS A 35 16.55 6.45 -21.16
C LYS A 35 17.45 7.69 -21.21
N LYS A 36 17.37 8.45 -22.31
CA LYS A 36 18.09 9.73 -22.49
C LYS A 36 19.61 9.64 -22.20
N GLY A 37 20.24 8.53 -22.58
CA GLY A 37 21.68 8.31 -22.34
C GLY A 37 22.04 7.91 -20.90
N THR A 38 21.07 7.70 -20.01
CA THR A 38 21.29 7.19 -18.65
C THR A 38 20.82 5.74 -18.53
N SER A 39 21.59 4.93 -17.80
CA SER A 39 21.22 3.56 -17.42
C SER A 39 20.76 3.54 -15.97
N THR A 40 19.50 3.19 -15.73
CA THR A 40 18.92 3.07 -14.38
C THR A 40 18.65 1.60 -14.06
N PRO A 41 19.17 1.05 -12.94
CA PRO A 41 18.85 -0.30 -12.52
C PRO A 41 17.38 -0.38 -12.11
N VAL A 42 16.68 -1.40 -12.58
CA VAL A 42 15.33 -1.71 -12.15
C VAL A 42 15.39 -2.77 -11.06
N VAL A 43 15.02 -2.34 -9.86
CA VAL A 43 14.86 -3.24 -8.71
C VAL A 43 13.49 -3.90 -8.82
N GLU A 44 13.48 -5.22 -8.85
CA GLU A 44 12.27 -6.03 -8.95
C GLU A 44 12.29 -7.04 -7.80
N GLY A 45 11.72 -6.62 -6.67
CA GLY A 45 11.66 -7.42 -5.46
C GLY A 45 13.01 -7.63 -4.75
N ILE A 46 13.13 -8.75 -4.02
CA ILE A 46 14.24 -9.03 -3.10
C ILE A 46 14.72 -10.48 -3.19
N LEU A 47 15.97 -10.70 -2.80
CA LEU A 47 16.57 -12.00 -2.52
C LEU A 47 16.60 -12.24 -1.02
N VAL A 48 16.10 -13.38 -0.59
CA VAL A 48 16.05 -13.81 0.82
C VAL A 48 16.55 -15.24 0.92
N LEU A 49 17.02 -15.66 2.10
CA LEU A 49 17.37 -17.04 2.37
C LEU A 49 16.13 -17.95 2.29
N LYS A 50 16.31 -19.18 1.79
CA LYS A 50 15.21 -20.14 1.54
C LYS A 50 14.29 -20.35 2.75
N TYR A 51 14.85 -20.41 3.96
CA TYR A 51 14.10 -20.70 5.18
C TYR A 51 13.27 -19.52 5.69
N ASP A 52 13.56 -18.29 5.26
CA ASP A 52 12.82 -17.09 5.65
C ASP A 52 11.79 -16.66 4.59
N ALA A 53 11.85 -17.24 3.39
CA ALA A 53 10.95 -16.90 2.28
C ALA A 53 9.46 -17.03 2.69
N ASP A 54 9.08 -18.12 3.34
CA ASP A 54 7.70 -18.36 3.78
C ASP A 54 7.24 -17.36 4.85
N LYS A 55 8.14 -16.96 5.76
CA LYS A 55 7.84 -15.96 6.79
C LYS A 55 7.59 -14.59 6.17
N VAL A 56 8.42 -14.20 5.21
CA VAL A 56 8.28 -12.93 4.49
C VAL A 56 6.98 -12.89 3.70
N LEU A 57 6.64 -13.98 2.99
CA LEU A 57 5.39 -14.07 2.23
C LEU A 57 4.16 -14.03 3.13
N THR A 58 4.16 -14.80 4.21
CA THR A 58 3.05 -14.81 5.18
C THR A 58 2.82 -13.41 5.73
N LYS A 59 3.90 -12.75 6.17
CA LYS A 59 3.79 -11.39 6.72
C LYS A 59 3.32 -10.39 5.67
N TYR A 60 3.75 -10.55 4.42
CA TYR A 60 3.28 -9.70 3.32
C TYR A 60 1.76 -9.81 3.13
N PHE A 61 1.21 -11.03 3.08
CA PHE A 61 -0.24 -11.22 2.94
C PHE A 61 -1.02 -10.65 4.14
N GLU A 62 -0.54 -10.84 5.37
CA GLU A 62 -1.14 -10.20 6.56
C GLU A 62 -1.19 -8.68 6.42
N THR A 63 -0.08 -8.06 5.99
CA THR A 63 -0.03 -6.60 5.83
C THR A 63 -0.97 -6.12 4.72
N LEU A 64 -1.12 -6.86 3.63
CA LEU A 64 -2.08 -6.55 2.58
C LEU A 64 -3.51 -6.54 3.13
N GLU A 65 -3.91 -7.59 3.85
CA GLU A 65 -5.24 -7.65 4.46
C GLU A 65 -5.50 -6.50 5.45
N GLU A 66 -4.53 -6.17 6.30
CA GLU A 66 -4.63 -5.04 7.22
C GLU A 66 -4.81 -3.72 6.48
N THR A 67 -4.04 -3.50 5.40
CA THR A 67 -4.16 -2.28 4.60
C THR A 67 -5.52 -2.18 3.93
N GLU A 68 -6.06 -3.26 3.37
CA GLU A 68 -7.41 -3.29 2.80
C GLU A 68 -8.48 -2.98 3.83
N LYS A 69 -8.36 -3.54 5.04
CA LYS A 69 -9.30 -3.29 6.15
C LYS A 69 -9.28 -1.80 6.51
N ILE A 70 -8.10 -1.19 6.63
CA ILE A 70 -7.93 0.23 6.93
C ILE A 70 -8.51 1.11 5.81
N GLU A 71 -8.28 0.76 4.54
CA GLU A 71 -8.82 1.51 3.39
C GLU A 71 -10.34 1.45 3.34
N LYS A 72 -10.94 0.27 3.57
CA LYS A 72 -12.40 0.11 3.66
C LYS A 72 -12.98 0.98 4.78
N LEU A 73 -12.32 1.04 5.95
CA LEU A 73 -12.74 1.92 7.05
C LEU A 73 -12.62 3.40 6.68
N LYS A 74 -11.52 3.82 6.04
CA LYS A 74 -11.34 5.20 5.56
C LYS A 74 -12.43 5.60 4.56
N ALA A 75 -12.76 4.71 3.62
CA ALA A 75 -13.81 4.93 2.64
C ALA A 75 -15.19 5.08 3.31
N ARG A 76 -15.53 4.19 4.28
CA ARG A 76 -16.76 4.29 5.07
C ARG A 76 -16.83 5.61 5.86
N ASN A 77 -15.74 6.00 6.52
CA ASN A 77 -15.69 7.24 7.28
C ASN A 77 -15.85 8.47 6.40
N LEU A 78 -15.25 8.46 5.19
CA LEU A 78 -15.42 9.53 4.21
C LEU A 78 -16.88 9.63 3.76
N ALA A 79 -17.52 8.49 3.46
CA ALA A 79 -18.93 8.44 3.11
C ALA A 79 -19.80 9.02 4.23
N LEU A 80 -19.63 8.56 5.48
CA LEU A 80 -20.38 9.07 6.62
C LEU A 80 -20.19 10.58 6.83
N LYS A 81 -18.96 11.08 6.68
CA LYS A 81 -18.66 12.51 6.75
C LYS A 81 -19.41 13.31 5.69
N ASN A 82 -19.47 12.79 4.47
CA ASN A 82 -20.19 13.42 3.36
C ASN A 82 -21.72 13.40 3.59
N TRP A 83 -22.27 12.28 4.06
CA TRP A 83 -23.68 12.18 4.45
C TRP A 83 -24.05 13.17 5.55
N LYS A 84 -23.20 13.29 6.58
CA LYS A 84 -23.41 14.27 7.65
C LYS A 84 -23.43 15.69 7.07
N ARG A 85 -22.49 16.05 6.20
CA ARG A 85 -22.47 17.36 5.54
C ARG A 85 -23.73 17.62 4.72
N LEU A 86 -24.18 16.64 3.94
CA LEU A 86 -25.40 16.72 3.14
C LEU A 86 -26.64 16.94 4.02
N TYR A 87 -26.77 16.19 5.11
CA TYR A 87 -27.87 16.38 6.06
C TYR A 87 -27.88 17.80 6.66
N HIS A 88 -26.71 18.30 7.07
CA HIS A 88 -26.62 19.65 7.64
C HIS A 88 -26.94 20.72 6.60
N SER A 89 -26.48 20.58 5.35
CA SER A 89 -26.78 21.56 4.30
C SER A 89 -28.28 21.58 3.98
N MET A 90 -28.93 20.41 3.90
CA MET A 90 -30.39 20.34 3.71
C MET A 90 -31.13 20.99 4.87
N ARG A 91 -30.78 20.67 6.12
CA ARG A 91 -31.42 21.27 7.30
C ARG A 91 -31.28 22.79 7.33
N ILE A 92 -30.09 23.32 7.03
CA ILE A 92 -29.84 24.76 6.97
C ILE A 92 -30.70 25.38 5.85
N LYS A 93 -30.74 24.77 4.67
CA LYS A 93 -31.55 25.24 3.54
C LYS A 93 -33.04 25.29 3.91
N THR A 94 -33.58 24.23 4.51
CA THR A 94 -34.98 24.19 4.94
C THR A 94 -35.29 25.29 5.94
N ARG A 95 -34.42 25.51 6.94
CA ARG A 95 -34.60 26.58 7.92
C ARG A 95 -34.59 27.97 7.27
N LEU A 96 -33.62 28.22 6.39
CA LEU A 96 -33.53 29.51 5.69
C LEU A 96 -34.76 29.78 4.82
N MET A 97 -35.26 28.75 4.11
CA MET A 97 -36.50 28.86 3.32
C MET A 97 -37.70 29.19 4.21
N SER A 98 -37.87 28.51 5.36
CA SER A 98 -39.00 28.80 6.25
C SER A 98 -38.92 30.16 6.95
N GLU A 99 -37.73 30.67 7.27
CA GLU A 99 -37.56 31.92 8.02
C GLU A 99 -37.56 33.16 7.13
N TYR A 100 -37.06 33.06 5.89
CA TYR A 100 -36.79 34.23 5.03
C TYR A 100 -37.52 34.24 3.69
N MET A 101 -38.21 33.16 3.32
CA MET A 101 -38.91 33.06 2.03
C MET A 101 -40.38 32.68 2.25
N PRO A 102 -41.26 33.66 2.51
CA PRO A 102 -42.72 33.47 2.44
C PRO A 102 -43.20 33.16 1.01
#